data_AF-A0A6L3SRZ7-F1
#
_entry.id   AF-A0A6L3SRZ7-F1
#
_cell.length_a   1.000
_cell.length_b   1.000
_cell.length_c   1.000
_cell.angle_alpha   90.00
_cell.angle_beta   90.00
_cell.angle_gamma   90.00
#
_symmetry.space_group_name_H-M   'P 1'
#
loop_
_entity.id
_entity.type
_entity.pdbx_description
1 polymer ?
#
loop_
_entity_poly.entity_id
_entity_poly.type
_entity_poly.pdbx_seq_one_letter_code
_entity_poly.pdbx_strand_id
1 'polypeptide(L)'
;MNPDLADLDRNPGHLTWLEREYEHLVQATRHLSDWERRVVDQEIAIAEMDARGWDTSLAEALLRTMQHTLAVGRQHQQLILEALATSRCS
;
A
#
# COMPACT_ATOMS: atom_id res chain seq x y z
N MET A 1 -21.83 30.83 -33.11
CA MET A 1 -21.39 31.34 -31.80
C MET A 1 -21.33 30.13 -30.88
N ASN A 2 -20.11 29.79 -30.48
CA ASN A 2 -19.72 28.55 -29.82
C ASN A 2 -19.83 28.74 -28.30
N PRO A 3 -20.58 27.93 -27.54
CA PRO A 3 -20.36 27.85 -26.11
C PRO A 3 -19.11 26.97 -25.90
N ASP A 4 -18.12 27.63 -25.33
CA ASP A 4 -16.81 27.14 -24.91
C ASP A 4 -16.87 25.75 -24.25
N LEU A 5 -16.21 24.77 -24.87
CA LEU A 5 -16.05 23.39 -24.37
C LEU A 5 -14.92 23.27 -23.33
N ALA A 6 -14.38 24.39 -22.84
CA ALA A 6 -13.28 24.42 -21.87
C ALA A 6 -13.73 24.25 -20.39
N ASP A 7 -15.03 24.25 -20.10
CA ASP A 7 -15.54 24.39 -18.71
C ASP A 7 -16.01 23.07 -18.06
N LEU A 8 -15.87 21.92 -18.74
CA LEU A 8 -16.16 20.60 -18.16
C LEU A 8 -14.94 19.93 -17.50
N ASP A 9 -13.75 20.53 -17.62
CA ASP A 9 -12.47 19.93 -17.19
C ASP A 9 -12.05 20.29 -15.75
N ARG A 10 -12.86 21.04 -15.00
CA ARG A 10 -12.52 21.40 -13.60
C ARG A 10 -13.72 21.32 -12.67
N ASN A 11 -14.21 20.11 -12.42
CA ASN A 11 -15.02 19.87 -11.22
C ASN A 11 -14.08 19.88 -9.99
N PRO A 12 -14.18 20.86 -9.07
CA PRO A 12 -13.30 20.95 -7.91
C PRO A 12 -13.41 19.71 -6.99
N GLY A 13 -14.55 19.01 -7.01
CA GLY A 13 -14.72 17.75 -6.29
C GLY A 13 -13.87 16.60 -6.85
N HIS A 14 -13.60 16.60 -8.16
CA HIS A 14 -12.76 15.58 -8.80
C HIS A 14 -11.28 15.80 -8.49
N LEU A 15 -10.82 17.05 -8.54
CA LEU A 15 -9.44 17.42 -8.19
C LEU A 15 -9.11 17.11 -6.72
N THR A 16 -10.01 17.45 -5.79
CA THR A 16 -9.82 17.15 -4.36
C THR A 16 -9.87 15.66 -4.04
N TRP A 17 -10.62 14.87 -4.81
CA TRP A 17 -10.60 13.40 -4.70
C TRP A 17 -9.27 12.81 -5.20
N LEU A 18 -8.78 13.27 -6.36
CA LEU A 18 -7.49 12.84 -6.93
C LEU A 18 -6.31 13.14 -6.00
N GLU A 19 -6.29 14.32 -5.39
CA GLU A 19 -5.26 14.72 -4.42
C GLU A 19 -5.22 13.79 -3.20
N ARG A 20 -6.39 13.50 -2.61
CA ARG A 20 -6.49 12.55 -1.47
C ARG A 20 -6.05 11.15 -1.85
N GLU A 21 -6.43 10.70 -3.03
CA GLU A 21 -6.12 9.34 -3.49
C GLU A 21 -4.62 9.18 -3.79
N TYR A 22 -3.96 10.25 -4.26
CA TYR A 22 -2.51 10.30 -4.36
C TYR A 22 -1.82 10.33 -2.99
N GLU A 23 -2.34 11.07 -2.02
CA GLU A 23 -1.83 11.04 -0.63
C GLU A 23 -1.92 9.65 -0.01
N HIS A 24 -3.06 8.96 -0.20
CA HIS A 24 -3.24 7.57 0.22
C HIS A 24 -2.22 6.65 -0.47
N LEU A 25 -1.97 6.83 -1.78
CA LEU A 25 -0.96 6.05 -2.49
C LEU A 25 0.45 6.26 -1.91
N VAL A 26 0.84 7.50 -1.61
CA VAL A 26 2.14 7.81 -1.00
C VAL A 26 2.26 7.16 0.38
N GLN A 27 1.22 7.26 1.20
CA GLN A 27 1.20 6.63 2.53
C GLN A 27 1.26 5.10 2.43
N ALA A 28 0.45 4.49 1.56
CA ALA A 28 0.44 3.05 1.32
C ALA A 28 1.83 2.56 0.87
N THR A 29 2.47 3.28 -0.04
CA THR A 29 3.82 2.93 -0.53
C THR A 29 4.86 2.99 0.58
N ARG A 30 4.83 4.01 1.45
CA ARG A 30 5.74 4.11 2.61
C ARG A 30 5.53 2.97 3.60
N HIS A 31 4.27 2.72 3.97
CA HIS A 31 3.93 1.63 4.90
C HIS A 31 4.33 0.27 4.35
N LEU A 32 4.17 0.04 3.04
CA LEU A 32 4.60 -1.19 2.39
C LEU A 32 6.11 -1.42 2.51
N SER A 33 6.93 -0.41 2.19
CA SER A 33 8.39 -0.51 2.35
C SER A 33 8.80 -0.79 3.80
N ASP A 34 8.15 -0.13 4.76
CA ASP A 34 8.40 -0.37 6.19
C ASP A 34 8.01 -1.79 6.63
N TRP A 35 6.89 -2.31 6.14
CA TRP A 35 6.43 -3.67 6.44
C TRP A 35 7.29 -4.73 5.79
N GLU A 36 7.74 -4.53 4.55
CA GLU A 36 8.69 -5.41 3.87
C GLU A 36 9.97 -5.54 4.67
N ARG A 37 10.53 -4.41 5.11
CA ARG A 37 11.72 -4.42 5.98
C ARG A 37 11.47 -5.20 7.27
N ARG A 38 10.34 -4.97 7.95
CA ARG A 38 10.03 -5.68 9.20
C ARG A 38 9.85 -7.18 9.01
N VAL A 39 9.29 -7.62 7.88
CA VAL A 39 9.19 -9.05 7.55
C VAL A 39 10.58 -9.67 7.45
N VAL A 40 11.51 -9.01 6.73
CA VAL A 40 12.90 -9.47 6.62
C VAL A 40 13.60 -9.48 7.99
N ASP A 41 13.44 -8.41 8.78
CA ASP A 41 14.02 -8.33 10.12
C ASP A 41 13.51 -9.48 11.03
N GLN A 42 12.22 -9.84 10.91
CA GLN A 42 11.62 -10.95 11.66
C GLN A 42 12.11 -12.33 11.18
N GLU A 43 12.31 -12.51 9.87
CA GLU A 43 12.89 -13.74 9.30
C GLU A 43 14.32 -13.95 9.83
N ILE A 44 15.12 -12.89 9.88
CA ILE A 44 16.48 -12.93 10.47
C ILE A 44 16.41 -13.30 11.95
N ALA A 45 15.53 -12.65 12.72
CA ALA A 45 15.38 -12.96 14.14
C ALA A 45 15.00 -14.42 14.39
N ILE A 46 14.05 -14.98 13.62
CA ILE A 46 13.67 -16.40 13.73
C ILE A 46 14.86 -17.30 13.44
N ALA A 47 15.63 -17.03 12.39
CA ALA A 47 16.81 -17.83 12.06
C ALA A 47 17.87 -17.79 13.16
N GLU A 48 18.08 -16.64 13.81
CA GLU A 48 18.98 -16.52 14.96
C GLU A 48 18.48 -17.28 16.20
N MET A 49 17.17 -17.26 16.44
CA MET A 49 16.54 -18.00 17.55
C MET A 49 16.65 -19.51 17.35
N ASP A 50 16.36 -19.99 16.13
CA ASP A 50 16.46 -21.40 15.75
C ASP A 50 17.89 -21.92 15.88
N ALA A 51 18.88 -21.14 15.41
CA ALA A 51 20.30 -21.47 15.56
C ALA A 51 20.76 -21.60 17.02
N ARG A 52 20.04 -20.97 17.96
CA ARG A 52 20.29 -21.05 19.42
C ARG A 52 19.45 -22.15 20.10
N GLY A 53 18.62 -22.87 19.36
CA GLY A 53 17.73 -23.91 19.87
C GLY A 53 16.57 -23.37 20.71
N TRP A 54 16.17 -22.11 20.49
CA TRP A 54 15.00 -21.52 21.16
C TRP A 54 13.71 -21.92 20.44
N ASP A 55 12.60 -21.97 21.18
CA ASP A 55 11.28 -22.16 20.58
C ASP A 55 10.89 -20.94 19.73
N THR A 56 10.68 -21.16 18.43
CA THR A 56 10.35 -20.14 17.44
C THR A 56 8.85 -20.04 17.14
N SER A 57 8.01 -20.90 17.74
CA SER A 57 6.61 -21.07 17.34
C SER A 57 5.81 -19.77 17.32
N LEU A 58 5.98 -18.92 18.34
CA LEU A 58 5.32 -17.61 18.43
C LEU A 58 5.88 -16.61 17.41
N ALA A 59 7.19 -16.60 17.22
CA ALA A 59 7.86 -15.71 16.28
C ALA A 59 7.44 -16.01 14.84
N GLU A 60 7.27 -17.29 14.50
CA GLU A 60 6.74 -17.72 13.19
C GLU A 60 5.27 -17.38 13.00
N ALA A 61 4.45 -17.50 14.05
CA ALA A 61 3.05 -17.07 14.00
C ALA A 61 2.91 -15.56 13.75
N LEU A 62 3.79 -14.76 14.39
CA LEU A 62 3.90 -13.34 14.13
C LEU A 62 4.33 -13.08 12.68
N LEU A 63 5.36 -13.76 12.18
CA LEU A 63 5.83 -13.62 10.80
C LEU A 63 4.71 -13.88 9.78
N ARG A 64 3.92 -14.95 9.96
CA ARG A 64 2.77 -15.23 9.09
C ARG A 64 1.74 -14.09 9.07
N THR A 65 1.49 -13.48 10.24
CA THR A 65 0.57 -12.33 10.35
C THR A 65 1.12 -11.11 9.62
N MET A 66 2.43 -10.85 9.74
CA MET A 66 3.11 -9.75 9.05
C MET A 66 3.08 -9.95 7.54
N GLN A 67 3.38 -11.15 7.04
CA GLN A 67 3.31 -11.51 5.63
C GLN A 67 1.88 -11.36 5.07
N HIS A 68 0.86 -11.78 5.83
CA HIS A 68 -0.53 -11.59 5.44
C HIS A 68 -0.90 -10.10 5.35
N THR A 69 -0.50 -9.31 6.33
CA THR A 69 -0.74 -7.85 6.35
C THR A 69 -0.08 -7.16 5.16
N LEU A 70 1.16 -7.56 4.84
CA LEU A 70 1.88 -7.06 3.67
C LEU A 70 1.15 -7.38 2.36
N ALA A 71 0.63 -8.61 2.22
CA ALA A 71 -0.15 -9.00 1.05
C ALA A 71 -1.44 -8.17 0.89
N VAL A 72 -2.17 -7.96 1.98
CA VAL A 72 -3.38 -7.11 1.99
C VAL A 72 -3.03 -5.66 1.65
N GLY A 73 -1.93 -5.13 2.18
CA GLY A 73 -1.43 -3.79 1.84
C GLY A 73 -1.12 -3.64 0.35
N ARG A 74 -0.48 -4.63 -0.27
CA ARG A 74 -0.17 -4.62 -1.71
C ARG A 74 -1.44 -4.63 -2.55
N GLN A 75 -2.44 -5.42 -2.15
CA GLN A 75 -3.75 -5.41 -2.80
C GLN A 75 -4.42 -4.04 -2.69
N HIS A 76 -4.36 -3.40 -1.52
CA HIS A 76 -4.92 -2.06 -1.35
C HIS A 76 -4.23 -1.01 -2.24
N GLN A 77 -2.90 -1.03 -2.33
CA GLN A 77 -2.15 -0.15 -3.24
C GLN A 77 -2.58 -0.33 -4.70
N GLN A 78 -2.77 -1.59 -5.13
CA GLN A 78 -3.22 -1.89 -6.48
C GLN A 78 -4.60 -1.30 -6.79
N LEU A 79 -5.55 -1.40 -5.85
CA LEU A 79 -6.89 -0.79 -5.99
C LEU A 79 -6.82 0.74 -6.14
N ILE A 80 -5.94 1.41 -5.38
CA ILE A 80 -5.71 2.86 -5.50
C ILE A 80 -5.18 3.21 -6.90
N LEU A 81 -4.19 2.44 -7.39
CA LEU A 81 -3.62 2.65 -8.73
C LEU A 81 -4.66 2.45 -9.84
N GLU A 82 -5.52 1.45 -9.72
CA GLU A 82 -6.61 1.20 -10.66
C GLU A 82 -7.65 2.33 -10.68
N ALA A 83 -8.00 2.86 -9.50
CA ALA A 83 -8.89 4.02 -9.37
C ALA A 83 -8.30 5.27 -10.04
N LEU A 84 -7.01 5.54 -9.81
CA LEU A 84 -6.28 6.66 -10.41
C LEU A 84 -6.08 6.50 -11.93
N ALA A 85 -5.93 5.28 -12.44
CA ALA A 85 -5.84 5.04 -13.88
C ALA A 85 -7.17 5.29 -14.58
N THR A 86 -8.28 4.88 -13.97
CA THR A 86 -9.63 5.04 -14.51
C THR A 86 -10.03 6.51 -14.57
N SER A 87 -9.73 7.29 -13.53
CA SER A 87 -9.99 8.74 -13.48
C SER A 87 -9.15 9.56 -14.45
N ARG A 88 -8.02 9.04 -14.93
CA ARG A 88 -7.18 9.69 -15.95
C ARG A 88 -7.59 9.40 -17.40
N CYS A 89 -8.46 8.41 -17.63
CA CYS A 89 -9.01 8.06 -18.95
C CYS A 89 -10.46 8.54 -19.16
N SER A 90 -11.06 9.16 -18.14
CA SER A 90 -12.41 9.74 -18.16
C SER A 90 -12.35 11.22 -18.51
#